data_AF-A0A4Y2WNB0-F1
#
_entry.id   AF-A0A4Y2WNB0-F1
#
_cell.length_a   1.000
_cell.length_b   1.000
_cell.length_c   1.000
_cell.angle_alpha   90.00
_cell.angle_beta   90.00
_cell.angle_gamma   90.00
#
_symmetry.space_group_name_H-M   'P 1'
#
loop_
_entity.id
_entity.type
_entity.pdbx_description
1 polymer ?
#
loop_
_entity_poly.entity_id
_entity_poly.type
_entity_poly.pdbx_seq_one_letter_code
_entity_poly.pdbx_strand_id
1 'polypeptide(L)' 'AAHFMSKFTAEMVRKNHKTRLKCEAIGDKPISITWMKDKVAIKPQSDPRYV' A
#
# COMPACT_ATOMS: atom_id res chain seq x y z
N ALA A 1 -9.83 17.54 0.60
CA ALA A 1 -8.42 17.14 0.86
C ALA A 1 -8.38 15.71 1.42
N ALA A 2 -7.31 14.93 1.19
CA ALA A 2 -7.20 13.56 1.71
C ALA A 2 -6.45 13.54 3.04
N HIS A 3 -7.04 12.91 4.05
CA HIS A 3 -6.46 12.67 5.36
C HIS A 3 -6.15 11.18 5.52
N PHE A 4 -4.87 10.86 5.74
CA PHE A 4 -4.42 9.50 6.00
C PHE A 4 -4.49 9.21 7.50
N MET A 5 -5.16 8.12 7.87
CA MET A 5 -5.28 7.73 9.28
C MET A 5 -3.95 7.29 9.88
N SER A 6 -3.13 6.61 9.08
CA SER A 6 -1.72 6.35 9.39
C SER A 6 -0.84 7.01 8.35
N LYS A 7 0.05 7.89 8.80
CA LYS A 7 1.00 8.60 7.92
C LYS A 7 2.16 7.72 7.48
N PHE A 8 2.54 6.73 8.31
CA PHE A 8 3.66 5.85 8.06
C PHE A 8 3.59 4.60 8.95
N THR A 9 3.91 3.44 8.38
CA THR A 9 4.12 2.19 9.12
C THR A 9 5.38 1.49 8.62
N ALA A 10 6.13 0.89 9.54
CA ALA A 10 7.27 0.04 9.24
C ALA A 10 7.08 -1.31 9.96
N GLU A 11 7.18 -2.41 9.20
CA GLU A 11 7.03 -3.76 9.72
C GLU A 11 8.28 -4.57 9.41
N MET A 12 8.81 -5.28 10.40
CA MET A 12 9.89 -6.25 10.21
C MET A 12 9.29 -7.62 9.91
N VAL A 13 9.56 -8.14 8.71
CA VAL A 13 9.00 -9.42 8.24
C VAL A 13 10.14 -10.38 7.94
N ARG A 14 9.99 -11.64 8.37
CA ARG A 14 10.95 -12.70 8.05
C ARG A 14 10.91 -13.04 6.56
N LYS A 15 12.05 -13.46 6.00
CA LYS A 15 12.10 -13.97 4.62
C LYS A 15 11.04 -15.06 4.41
N ASN A 16 10.39 -15.04 3.25
CA ASN A 16 9.31 -15.96 2.85
C ASN A 16 8.03 -15.91 3.71
N HIS A 17 7.88 -14.93 4.59
CA HIS A 17 6.62 -14.69 5.29
C HIS A 17 5.79 -13.64 4.55
N LYS A 18 4.48 -13.85 4.49
CA LYS A 18 3.54 -12.87 3.94
C LYS A 18 3.29 -11.78 4.96
N THR A 19 3.14 -10.54 4.50
CA THR A 19 2.61 -9.44 5.31
C THR A 19 1.50 -8.71 4.55
N ARG A 20 0.73 -7.89 5.27
CA ARG A 20 -0.36 -7.09 4.72
C ARG A 20 -0.16 -5.62 5.11
N LEU A 21 0.13 -4.80 4.11
CA LEU A 21 0.17 -3.35 4.28
C LEU A 21 -1.25 -2.76 4.20
N LYS A 22 -1.57 -1.81 5.08
CA LYS A 22 -2.87 -1.14 5.16
C LYS A 22 -2.70 0.36 4.91
N CYS A 23 -3.55 0.93 4.05
CA CYS A 23 -3.64 2.37 3.82
C CYS A 23 -5.12 2.78 3.87
N GLU A 24 -5.45 3.72 4.75
CA GLU A 24 -6.80 4.26 4.92
C GLU A 24 -6.75 5.78 4.77
N ALA A 25 -7.56 6.29 3.84
CA ALA A 25 -7.67 7.72 3.55
C ALA A 25 -9.14 8.17 3.58
N ILE A 26 -9.40 9.34 4.17
CA ILE A 26 -10.72 9.99 4.21
C ILE A 26 -10.61 11.35 3.52
N GLY A 27 -11.62 11.72 2.75
CA GLY A 27 -11.67 12.98 2.01
C GLY A 27 -12.84 13.03 1.03
N ASP A 28 -12.83 14.06 0.18
CA ASP A 28 -13.85 14.26 -0.84
C ASP A 28 -13.71 13.20 -1.94
N LYS A 29 -14.83 12.67 -2.41
CA LYS A 29 -14.85 11.58 -3.41
C LYS A 29 -14.74 12.15 -4.83
N PRO A 30 -14.03 11.47 -5.76
CA PRO A 30 -13.40 10.16 -5.59
C PRO A 30 -11.98 10.22 -5.00
N ILE A 31 -11.66 9.24 -4.15
CA ILE A 31 -10.30 9.02 -3.63
C ILE A 31 -9.70 7.81 -4.34
N SER A 32 -8.49 7.95 -4.87
CA SER A 32 -7.73 6.85 -5.46
C SER A 32 -6.49 6.53 -4.63
N ILE A 33 -6.27 5.26 -4.33
CA ILE A 33 -5.11 4.77 -3.58
C ILE A 33 -4.23 3.96 -4.54
N THR A 34 -2.93 4.26 -4.59
CA THR A 34 -1.96 3.55 -5.43
C THR A 34 -0.77 3.11 -4.59
N TRP A 35 -0.29 1.88 -4.81
CA TRP A 35 0.91 1.36 -4.17
C TRP A 35 2.12 1.45 -5.12
N MET A 36 3.26 1.88 -4.59
CA MET A 36 4.51 1.98 -5.35
C MET A 36 5.68 1.40 -4.55
N LYS A 37 6.62 0.78 -5.26
CA LYS A 37 7.93 0.38 -4.71
C LYS A 37 9.01 1.02 -5.58
N ASP A 38 9.95 1.73 -4.96
CA ASP A 38 11.07 2.37 -5.67
C ASP A 38 10.59 3.28 -6.83
N LYS A 39 9.50 4.02 -6.63
CA LYS A 39 8.82 4.88 -7.63
C LYS A 39 8.17 4.13 -8.80
N VAL A 40 8.10 2.80 -8.75
CA VAL A 40 7.41 1.96 -9.74
C VAL A 40 6.06 1.51 -9.17
N ALA A 41 4.99 1.72 -9.93
CA ALA A 41 3.65 1.29 -9.54
C ALA A 41 3.57 -0.24 -9.44
N ILE A 42 3.09 -0.72 -8.29
CA ILE A 42 2.83 -2.15 -8.08
C ILE A 42 1.57 -2.52 -8.86
N LYS A 43 1.67 -3.53 -9.72
CA LYS A 43 0.56 -4.11 -10.48
C LYS A 43 0.35 -5.55 -9.98
N PRO A 44 -0.59 -5.79 -9.05
CA PRO A 44 -0.81 -7.13 -8.47
C PRO A 44 -1.12 -8.20 -9.52
N GLN A 45 -1.77 -7.81 -10.63
CA GLN A 45 -2.09 -8.72 -11.73
C GLN A 45 -0.85 -9.25 -12.47
N SER A 46 0.27 -8.52 -12.46
CA SER A 46 1.48 -8.91 -13.20
C SER A 46 2.51 -9.65 -12.35
N ASP A 47 2.36 -9.66 -11.02
CA ASP A 47 3.37 -10.22 -10.13
C ASP A 47 2.73 -10.85 -8.87
N PRO A 48 2.80 -12.20 -8.73
CA PRO A 48 2.17 -12.91 -7.62
C PRO A 48 2.79 -12.60 -6.24
N ARG A 49 3.92 -11.87 -6.18
CA ARG A 49 4.53 -11.44 -4.91
C ARG A 49 3.69 -10.40 -4.17
N TYR A 50 2.82 -9.67 -4.88
CA TYR A 50 2.05 -8.54 -4.33
C TYR A 50 0.55 -8.83 -4.18
N VAL A 51 0.14 -10.11 -4.29
CA VAL A 51 -1.24 -10.59 -4.16
C VAL A 51 -1.47 -11.24 -2.79
#